data_AF-A0A442U6B3-F1
#
_entry.id   AF-A0A442U6B3-F1
#
_cell.length_a   1.000
_cell.length_b   1.000
_cell.length_c   1.000
_cell.angle_alpha   90.00
_cell.angle_beta   90.00
_cell.angle_gamma   90.00
#
_symmetry.space_group_name_H-M   'P 1'
#
loop_
_entity.id
_entity.type
_entity.pdbx_description
1 polymer ?
#
loop_
_entity_poly.entity_id
_entity_poly.type
_entity_poly.pdbx_seq_one_letter_code
_entity_poly.pdbx_strand_id
1 'polypeptide(L)' 'MGPMEKPPYVPTEIHVGTVTDKIGNLGILSIQTTEGRLDVALDRQAAEAIVNAISAIRRKLASNQS' A
#
# COMPACT_ATOMS: atom_id res chain seq x y z
N MET A 1 -29.86 -10.94 -4.58
CA MET A 1 -28.43 -10.74 -4.87
C MET A 1 -27.97 -9.63 -3.94
N GLY A 2 -27.25 -9.98 -2.87
CA GLY A 2 -26.81 -9.03 -1.83
C GLY A 2 -25.78 -8.03 -2.35
N PRO A 3 -25.43 -6.98 -1.59
CA PRO A 3 -24.40 -6.04 -2.00
C PRO A 3 -23.11 -6.82 -2.27
N MET A 4 -22.43 -6.55 -3.39
CA MET A 4 -21.12 -7.13 -3.68
C MET A 4 -20.18 -6.70 -2.55
N GLU A 5 -19.95 -7.58 -1.59
CA GLU A 5 -19.01 -7.36 -0.50
C GLU A 5 -17.65 -7.08 -1.14
N LYS A 6 -17.14 -5.88 -0.94
CA LYS A 6 -15.80 -5.55 -1.39
C LYS A 6 -14.83 -6.53 -0.71
N PRO A 7 -13.85 -7.10 -1.43
CA PRO A 7 -12.89 -7.99 -0.81
C PRO A 7 -12.23 -7.30 0.40
N PRO A 8 -11.94 -8.05 1.47
CA PRO A 8 -11.32 -7.50 2.66
C PRO A 8 -9.95 -6.90 2.30
N TYR A 9 -9.57 -5.83 2.99
CA TYR A 9 -8.29 -5.10 2.82
C TYR A 9 -8.08 -4.43 1.46
N VAL A 10 -9.12 -4.26 0.64
CA VAL A 10 -8.98 -3.53 -0.63
C VAL A 10 -8.78 -2.04 -0.34
N PRO A 11 -7.71 -1.41 -0.88
CA PRO A 11 -7.48 0.02 -0.74
C PRO A 11 -8.62 0.83 -1.34
N THR A 12 -9.16 1.77 -0.57
CA THR A 12 -10.14 2.77 -1.02
C THR A 12 -9.49 4.13 -1.22
N GLU A 13 -8.51 4.48 -0.38
CA GLU A 13 -7.74 5.73 -0.48
C GLU A 13 -6.28 5.50 -0.09
N ILE A 14 -5.38 6.27 -0.69
CA ILE A 14 -3.94 6.23 -0.39
C ILE A 14 -3.45 7.66 -0.17
N HIS A 15 -2.77 7.88 0.95
CA HIS A 15 -2.15 9.15 1.31
C HIS A 15 -0.66 8.96 1.57
N VAL A 16 0.14 9.95 1.18
CA VAL A 16 1.58 9.97 1.43
C VAL A 16 1.91 11.21 2.25
N GLY A 17 2.69 11.01 3.30
CA GLY A 17 3.22 12.08 4.14
C GLY A 17 4.69 11.86 4.44
N THR A 18 5.28 12.78 5.20
CA THR A 18 6.61 12.62 5.75
C THR A 18 6.58 12.96 7.23
N VAL A 19 7.41 12.27 8.01
CA VAL A 19 7.67 12.59 9.41
C VAL A 19 9.17 12.69 9.60
N THR A 20 9.59 13.68 10.38
CA THR A 20 10.99 13.81 10.76
C THR A 20 11.21 13.07 12.07
N ASP A 21 12.06 12.04 12.03
CA ASP A 21 12.56 11.35 13.23
C ASP A 21 14.00 11.80 13.53
N LYS A 22 14.53 11.41 14.69
CA LYS A 22 15.88 11.71 15.17
C LYS A 22 16.99 11.25 14.22
N ILE A 23 16.71 10.28 13.34
CA ILE A 23 17.67 9.67 12.41
C ILE A 23 17.50 10.22 10.97
N GLY A 24 16.41 10.96 10.69
CA GLY A 24 16.12 11.54 9.38
C GLY A 24 14.64 11.54 9.03
N ASN A 25 14.32 11.88 7.78
CA ASN A 25 12.94 11.87 7.29
C ASN A 25 12.50 10.45 6.93
N LEU A 26 11.35 10.04 7.45
CA LEU A 26 10.63 8.84 7.05
C LEU A 26 9.41 9.25 6.21
N GLY A 27 9.14 8.49 5.15
CA GLY A 27 7.88 8.60 4.42
C GLY A 27 6.80 7.84 5.18
N ILE A 28 5.58 8.37 5.23
CA ILE A 28 4.41 7.67 5.75
C ILE A 28 3.52 7.30 4.57
N LEU A 29 3.23 6.01 4.41
CA LEU A 29 2.23 5.50 3.50
C LEU A 29 0.99 5.11 4.30
N SER A 30 -0.08 5.86 4.09
CA SER A 30 -1.37 5.65 4.74
C SER A 30 -2.36 5.07 3.73
N ILE A 31 -2.89 3.89 4.03
CA ILE A 31 -3.84 3.18 3.16
C ILE A 31 -5.15 3.02 3.93
N GLN A 32 -6.20 3.67 3.45
CA GLN A 32 -7.55 3.35 3.89
C GLN A 32 -8.02 2.11 3.14
N THR A 33 -8.46 1.10 3.88
CA THR A 33 -9.04 -0.12 3.33
C THR A 33 -10.50 -0.26 3.73
N THR A 34 -11.17 -1.24 3.13
CA THR A 34 -12.55 -1.64 3.48
C THR A 34 -12.71 -2.09 4.94
N GLU A 35 -11.64 -2.49 5.62
CA GLU A 35 -11.68 -2.96 7.02
C GLU A 35 -11.03 -1.98 8.01
N GLY A 36 -10.36 -0.93 7.54
CA GLY A 36 -9.67 0.00 8.42
C GLY A 36 -8.47 0.68 7.78
N ARG A 37 -7.75 1.47 8.58
CA ARG A 37 -6.58 2.24 8.14
C ARG A 37 -5.30 1.49 8.48
N LEU A 38 -4.40 1.41 7.51
CA LEU A 38 -3.04 0.89 7.67
C LEU A 38 -2.05 2.03 7.43
N ASP A 39 -1.23 2.35 8.42
CA ASP A 39 -0.17 3.34 8.32
C ASP A 39 1.20 2.66 8.40
N VAL A 40 2.08 2.94 7.44
CA VAL A 40 3.42 2.35 7.36
C VAL A 40 4.45 3.47 7.25
N ALA A 41 5.40 3.50 8.19
CA ALA A 41 6.57 4.36 8.09
C ALA A 41 7.68 3.66 7.28
N LEU A 42 8.26 4.39 6.33
CA LEU A 42 9.20 3.86 5.35
C LEU A 42 10.46 4.73 5.33
N ASP A 43 11.60 4.09 5.52
CA ASP A 43 12.87 4.65 5.07
C ASP A 43 13.02 4.45 3.55
N ARG A 44 14.15 4.94 3.01
CA ARG A 44 14.45 4.83 1.58
C ARG A 44 14.52 3.38 1.09
N GLN A 45 15.15 2.50 1.86
CA GLN A 45 15.35 1.11 1.45
C GLN A 45 14.00 0.36 1.44
N ALA A 46 13.18 0.58 2.45
CA ALA A 46 11.83 0.01 2.52
C ALA A 46 10.94 0.51 1.37
N ALA A 47 11.04 1.80 1.02
CA ALA A 47 10.30 2.36 -0.11
C ALA A 47 10.69 1.68 -1.44
N GLU A 48 11.97 1.49 -1.70
CA GLU A 48 12.46 0.80 -2.90
C GLU A 48 12.00 -0.67 -2.95
N ALA A 49 12.02 -1.38 -1.81
CA ALA A 49 11.54 -2.75 -1.71
C ALA A 49 10.03 -2.87 -2.01
N ILE A 50 9.21 -1.93 -1.53
CA ILE A 50 7.76 -1.91 -1.79
C ILE A 50 7.48 -1.66 -3.28
N VAL A 51 8.19 -0.75 -3.93
CA VAL A 51 8.04 -0.51 -5.38
C VAL A 51 8.29 -1.80 -6.17
N ASN A 52 9.31 -2.56 -5.78
CA ASN A 52 9.62 -3.85 -6.42
C ASN A 52 8.53 -4.90 -6.16
N ALA A 53 8.02 -4.98 -4.93
CA ALA A 53 6.93 -5.89 -4.57
C ALA A 53 5.64 -5.60 -5.35
N ILE A 54 5.23 -4.32 -5.41
CA ILE A 54 4.04 -3.89 -6.18
C ILE A 54 4.23 -4.21 -7.67
N SER A 55 5.42 -3.96 -8.21
CA SER A 55 5.74 -4.30 -9.61
C SER A 55 5.61 -5.79 -9.88
N ALA A 56 6.01 -6.65 -8.94
CA ALA A 56 5.83 -8.10 -9.05
C ALA A 56 4.36 -8.52 -8.97
N ILE A 57 3.58 -7.92 -8.06
CA ILE A 57 2.13 -8.15 -7.96
C ILE A 57 1.44 -7.77 -9.27
N ARG A 58 1.75 -6.60 -9.85
CA ARG A 58 1.18 -6.15 -11.13
C ARG A 58 1.42 -7.15 -12.26
N ARG A 59 2.63 -7.71 -12.35
CA ARG A 59 2.94 -8.75 -13.33
C ARG A 59 2.09 -10.02 -13.13
N LYS A 60 1.94 -10.48 -11.88
CA LYS A 60 1.11 -11.66 -11.54
C LYS A 60 -0.38 -11.44 -11.82
N LEU A 61 -0.90 -10.24 -11.56
CA LEU A 61 -2.29 -9.90 -11.87
C LEU A 61 -2.53 -9.82 -13.37
N ALA A 62 -1.56 -9.32 -14.15
CA ALA A 62 -1.64 -9.32 -15.60
C ALA A 62 -1.57 -10.73 -16.22
N SER A 63 -0.80 -11.65 -15.62
CA SER A 63 -0.71 -13.04 -16.09
C SER A 63 -1.97 -13.88 -15.80
N ASN A 64 -2.86 -13.41 -14.92
CA ASN A 64 -4.13 -14.07 -14.63
C ASN A 64 -5.27 -13.64 -15.59
N GLN A 65 -4.97 -12.87 -16.64
CA GLN A 65 -5.93 -12.47 -17.69
C GLN A 65 -5.71 -13.22 -19.02
N SER A 66 -5.26 -14.48 -18.99
CA SER A 66 -5.05 -15.32 -20.18
C SER A 66 -5.91 -16.56 -20.16
#